data_AF-G2PJP1-F1
#
_entry.id   AF-G2PJP1-F1
#
_cell.length_a   1.000
_cell.length_b   1.000
_cell.length_c   1.000
_cell.angle_alpha   90.00
_cell.angle_beta   90.00
_cell.angle_gamma   90.00
#
_symmetry.space_group_name_H-M   'P 1'
#
loop_
_entity.id
_entity.type
_entity.pdbx_description
1 polymer ?
#
loop_
_entity_poly.entity_id
_entity_poly.type
_entity_poly.pdbx_seq_one_letter_code
_entity_poly.pdbx_strand_id
1 'polypeptide(L)'
;MILLEGALESSMSNSDIFTHVYSRTGNNLKELVYYTTKQDEFMKILNGALEKHDVFPIEINFYEDREWTDFKKVLKDFKKK
;
A
#
# COMPACT_ATOMS: atom_id res chain seq x y z
N MET A 1 -3.83 -5.86 14.93
CA MET A 1 -2.99 -5.30 13.85
C MET A 1 -2.44 -6.48 13.06
N ILE A 2 -2.59 -6.49 11.73
CA ILE A 2 -2.06 -7.60 10.93
C ILE A 2 -0.53 -7.48 10.89
N LEU A 3 0.18 -8.60 10.94
CA LEU A 3 1.65 -8.66 11.01
C LEU A 3 2.32 -7.91 9.85
N LEU A 4 1.71 -7.98 8.66
CA LEU A 4 2.08 -7.21 7.48
C LEU A 4 2.04 -5.70 7.72
N GLU A 5 0.93 -5.17 8.24
CA GLU A 5 0.78 -3.72 8.49
C GLU A 5 1.81 -3.22 9.49
N GLY A 6 2.05 -3.98 10.57
CA GLY A 6 3.05 -3.60 11.56
C GLY A 6 4.47 -3.56 10.98
N ALA A 7 4.82 -4.53 10.12
CA ALA A 7 6.10 -4.56 9.42
C ALA A 7 6.26 -3.36 8.47
N LEU A 8 5.19 -3.02 7.74
CA LEU A 8 5.15 -1.88 6.84
C LEU A 8 5.19 -0.57 7.63
N GLU A 9 4.35 -0.35 8.64
CA GLU A 9 4.35 0.89 9.44
C GLU A 9 5.71 1.17 10.09
N SER A 10 6.39 0.14 10.58
CA SER A 10 7.73 0.24 11.18
C SER A 10 8.80 0.66 10.17
N SER A 11 8.76 0.10 8.95
CA SER A 11 9.81 0.28 7.94
C SER A 11 9.49 1.39 6.92
N MET A 12 8.21 1.69 6.71
CA MET A 12 7.69 2.56 5.67
C MET A 12 7.21 3.93 6.16
N SER A 13 7.16 4.19 7.48
CA SER A 13 6.72 5.50 8.02
C SER A 13 7.60 6.70 7.65
N ASN A 14 8.85 6.50 7.21
CA ASN A 14 9.87 7.56 7.12
C ASN A 14 10.47 7.73 5.72
N SER A 15 9.67 7.63 4.66
CA SER A 15 10.19 7.79 3.29
C SER A 15 9.37 8.79 2.50
N ASP A 16 10.04 9.84 1.99
CA ASP A 16 9.47 10.84 1.05
C ASP A 16 9.19 10.22 -0.34
N ILE A 17 9.54 8.95 -0.54
CA ILE A 17 9.49 8.25 -1.82
C ILE A 17 8.06 7.77 -2.16
N PHE A 18 7.24 7.47 -1.14
CA PHE A 18 5.90 6.96 -1.33
C PHE A 18 4.93 7.48 -0.26
N THR A 19 3.67 7.59 -0.64
CA THR A 19 2.58 8.07 0.21
C THR A 19 1.55 6.96 0.36
N HIS A 20 1.27 6.58 1.60
CA HIS A 20 0.15 5.71 1.91
C HIS A 20 -1.17 6.47 1.67
N VAL A 21 -1.99 5.95 0.77
CA VAL A 21 -3.20 6.62 0.28
C VAL A 21 -4.41 6.20 1.10
N TYR A 22 -4.61 4.89 1.20
CA TYR A 22 -5.66 4.29 1.99
C TYR A 22 -5.38 2.80 2.20
N SER A 23 -5.99 2.27 3.26
CA SER A 23 -6.11 0.84 3.49
C SER A 23 -7.58 0.44 3.46
N ARG A 24 -7.88 -0.66 2.77
CA ARG A 24 -9.22 -1.25 2.70
C ARG A 24 -9.16 -2.67 3.23
N THR A 25 -10.10 -3.01 4.09
CA THR A 25 -10.26 -4.38 4.59
C THR A 25 -11.68 -4.81 4.26
N GLY A 26 -11.84 -5.85 3.46
CA GLY A 26 -13.13 -6.31 2.99
C GLY A 26 -13.03 -7.68 2.33
N ASN A 27 -14.09 -8.47 2.44
CA ASN A 27 -14.18 -9.79 1.78
C ASN A 27 -13.00 -10.75 2.06
N ASN A 28 -12.53 -10.83 3.32
CA ASN A 28 -11.32 -11.56 3.73
C ASN A 28 -10.00 -11.12 3.07
N LEU A 29 -10.02 -10.00 2.34
CA LEU A 29 -8.85 -9.41 1.71
C LEU A 29 -8.50 -8.10 2.39
N LYS A 30 -7.20 -7.81 2.38
CA LYS A 30 -6.67 -6.52 2.82
C LYS A 30 -5.87 -5.91 1.69
N GLU A 31 -6.32 -4.74 1.27
CA GLU A 31 -5.71 -3.95 0.21
C GLU A 31 -5.04 -2.74 0.84
N LEU A 32 -3.76 -2.55 0.53
CA LEU A 32 -2.95 -1.43 0.97
C LEU A 32 -2.47 -0.69 -0.28
N VAL A 33 -2.84 0.59 -0.41
CA VAL A 33 -2.56 1.36 -1.62
C VAL A 33 -1.59 2.49 -1.32
N TYR A 34 -0.51 2.53 -2.09
CA TYR A 34 0.58 3.50 -2.00
C TYR A 34 0.82 4.15 -3.35
N TYR A 35 0.98 5.48 -3.38
CA TYR A 35 1.53 6.18 -4.54
C TYR A 35 3.03 6.35 -4.36
N THR A 36 3.81 6.00 -5.37
CA THR A 36 5.27 6.22 -5.39
C THR A 36 5.67 6.87 -6.70
N THR A 37 6.68 7.74 -6.64
CA THR A 37 7.34 8.27 -7.86
C THR A 37 8.46 7.35 -8.35
N LYS A 38 8.92 6.42 -7.51
CA LYS A 38 10.01 5.49 -7.78
C LYS A 38 9.62 4.08 -7.36
N GLN A 39 9.11 3.31 -8.32
CA GLN A 39 8.68 1.92 -8.11
C GLN A 39 9.82 1.02 -7.61
N ASP A 40 11.02 1.17 -8.16
CA ASP A 40 12.18 0.34 -7.80
C ASP A 40 12.59 0.51 -6.33
N GLU A 41 12.63 1.75 -5.86
CA GLU A 41 12.94 2.08 -4.47
C GLU A 41 11.83 1.60 -3.52
N PHE A 42 10.57 1.73 -3.94
CA PHE A 42 9.45 1.17 -3.17
C PHE A 42 9.59 -0.35 -2.99
N MET A 43 9.92 -1.08 -4.06
CA MET A 43 10.13 -2.53 -3.99
C MET A 43 11.33 -2.91 -3.11
N LYS A 44 12.43 -2.15 -3.13
CA LYS A 44 13.56 -2.40 -2.22
C LYS A 44 13.17 -2.23 -0.75
N ILE A 45 12.45 -1.15 -0.43
CA ILE A 45 12.01 -0.87 0.94
C ILE A 45 10.99 -1.93 1.38
N LEU A 46 10.05 -2.29 0.51
CA LEU A 46 9.06 -3.34 0.78
C LEU A 46 9.74 -4.69 1.04
N ASN A 47 10.65 -5.11 0.17
CA ASN A 47 11.37 -6.37 0.36
C ASN A 47 12.22 -6.33 1.64
N GLY A 48 12.91 -5.24 1.93
CA GLY A 48 13.68 -5.09 3.16
C GLY A 48 12.81 -5.11 4.43
N ALA A 49 11.59 -4.56 4.37
CA ALA A 49 10.63 -4.60 5.46
C ALA A 49 10.10 -6.02 5.72
N LEU A 50 9.94 -6.81 4.66
CA LEU A 50 9.38 -8.16 4.73
C LEU A 50 10.44 -9.27 4.81
N GLU A 51 11.72 -8.97 4.58
CA GLU A 51 12.83 -9.94 4.60
C GLU A 51 12.91 -10.73 5.91
N LYS A 52 12.53 -10.10 7.03
CA LYS A 52 12.54 -10.72 8.37
C LYS A 52 11.32 -11.58 8.67
N HIS A 53 10.41 -11.73 7.72
CA HIS A 53 9.15 -12.42 7.88
C HIS A 53 9.00 -13.57 6.88
N ASP A 54 8.14 -14.52 7.22
CA ASP A 54 7.77 -15.61 6.31
C ASP A 54 7.08 -15.08 5.05
N VAL A 55 7.12 -15.86 3.97
CA VAL A 55 6.56 -15.44 2.68
C VAL A 55 5.07 -15.18 2.82
N PHE A 56 4.67 -13.92 2.63
CA PHE A 56 3.27 -13.55 2.64
C PHE A 56 2.62 -13.85 1.28
N PRO A 57 1.41 -14.43 1.25
CA PRO A 57 0.63 -14.57 0.02
C PRO A 57 0.01 -13.21 -0.35
N ILE A 58 0.84 -12.26 -0.78
CA ILE A 58 0.43 -10.92 -1.21
C ILE A 58 0.55 -10.81 -2.73
N GLU A 59 -0.41 -10.12 -3.33
CA GLU A 59 -0.35 -9.72 -4.73
C GLU A 59 -0.04 -8.22 -4.80
N ILE A 60 0.97 -7.86 -5.58
CA ILE A 60 1.40 -6.47 -5.75
C ILE A 60 1.10 -6.06 -7.18
N ASN A 61 0.20 -5.08 -7.34
CA ASN A 61 -0.20 -4.54 -8.63
C ASN A 61 0.33 -3.12 -8.78
N PHE A 62 1.13 -2.86 -9.81
CA PHE A 62 1.61 -1.53 -10.17
C PHE A 62 0.87 -1.02 -11.41
N TYR A 63 0.31 0.17 -11.31
CA TYR A 63 -0.31 0.87 -12.43
C TYR A 63 -0.08 2.37 -12.30
N GLU A 64 -0.07 3.05 -13.44
CA GLU A 64 0.06 4.50 -13.46
C GLU A 64 -1.31 5.14 -13.21
N ASP A 65 -1.42 5.93 -12.14
CA ASP A 65 -2.61 6.75 -11.87
C ASP A 65 -2.21 8.17 -11.49
N ARG A 66 -1.75 8.93 -12.48
CA ARG A 66 -1.34 10.33 -12.32
C ARG A 66 -2.50 11.24 -11.87
N GLU A 67 -3.72 10.87 -12.21
CA GLU A 67 -4.92 11.66 -11.95
C GLU A 67 -5.59 11.33 -10.62
N TRP A 68 -5.03 10.40 -9.84
CA TRP A 68 -5.62 9.91 -8.58
C TRP A 68 -7.05 9.40 -8.80
N THR A 69 -7.30 8.82 -9.96
CA THR A 69 -8.61 8.32 -10.40
C THR A 69 -9.11 7.26 -9.45
N ASP A 70 -8.24 6.37 -8.99
CA ASP A 70 -8.61 5.28 -8.11
C ASP A 70 -9.01 5.82 -6.73
N PHE A 71 -8.17 6.69 -6.17
CA PHE A 71 -8.48 7.38 -4.92
C PHE A 71 -9.76 8.21 -5.00
N LYS A 72 -10.02 8.90 -6.13
CA LYS A 72 -11.28 9.64 -6.34
C LYS A 72 -12.48 8.71 -6.41
N LYS A 73 -12.37 7.53 -7.02
CA LYS A 73 -13.44 6.51 -7.01
C LYS A 73 -13.72 6.06 -5.58
N VAL A 74 -12.66 5.79 -4.81
CA VAL A 74 -12.76 5.46 -3.39
C VAL A 74 -13.52 6.56 -2.64
N LEU A 75 -13.11 7.82 -2.75
CA LEU A 75 -13.80 8.93 -2.08
C LEU A 75 -15.27 9.08 -2.48
N LYS A 76 -15.61 8.84 -3.76
CA LYS A 76 -17.01 8.87 -4.23
C LYS A 76 -17.87 7.79 -3.60
N ASP A 77 -17.32 6.58 -3.45
CA ASP A 77 -18.00 5.46 -2.81
C ASP A 77 -18.37 5.79 -1.35
N PHE A 78 -17.43 6.42 -0.62
CA PHE A 78 -17.66 6.86 0.75
C PHE A 78 -18.60 8.09 0.88
N LYS A 79 -18.77 8.89 -0.18
CA LYS A 79 -19.68 10.05 -0.20
C LYS A 79 -21.14 9.70 -0.49
N LYS A 80 -21.45 8.50 -0.98
CA LYS A 80 -22.84 8.02 -1.07
C LYS A 80 -23.30 7.53 0.31
N LYS A 81 -23.62 8.48 1.20
CA LYS A 81 -24.41 8.24 2.40
C LYS A 81 -25.60 9.18 2.42
#